data_AF-A0A9D1RXH8-F1
#
_entry.id   AF-A0A9D1RXH8-F1
#
_cell.length_a   1.000
_cell.length_b   1.000
_cell.length_c   1.000
_cell.angle_alpha   90.00
_cell.angle_beta   90.00
_cell.angle_gamma   90.00
#
_symmetry.space_group_name_H-M   'P 1'
#
loop_
_entity.id
_entity.type
_entity.pdbx_description
1 polymer ?
#
loop_
_entity_poly.entity_id
_entity_poly.type
_entity_poly.pdbx_seq_one_letter_code
_entity_poly.pdbx_strand_id
1 'polypeptide(L)' 'MKVTLQRVAPGDIEARSMELITAELGERTFPAEQAPIVKRVIHTTADFDYADNLVFSANAVEAG' A
#
# COMPACT_ATOMS: atom_id res chain seq x y z
N MET A 1 27.35 7.98 -18.72
CA MET A 1 25.88 7.98 -18.61
C MET A 1 25.47 9.28 -17.91
N LYS A 2 24.63 10.10 -18.52
CA LYS A 2 24.16 11.38 -17.92
C LYS A 2 22.86 11.07 -17.18
N VAL A 3 22.81 11.25 -15.86
CA VAL A 3 21.60 11.07 -15.06
C VAL A 3 20.87 12.41 -14.99
N THR A 4 19.60 12.43 -15.39
CA THR A 4 18.72 13.60 -15.28
C THR A 4 17.72 13.35 -14.15
N LEU A 5 17.68 14.24 -13.16
CA LEU A 5 16.75 14.15 -12.04
C LEU A 5 15.45 14.87 -12.39
N GLN A 6 14.31 14.18 -12.22
CA GLN A 6 12.99 14.77 -12.32
C GLN A 6 12.54 15.24 -10.94
N ARG A 7 12.03 16.48 -10.84
CA ARG A 7 11.38 16.97 -9.63
C ARG A 7 9.90 16.61 -9.68
N VAL A 8 9.44 15.83 -8.72
CA VAL A 8 8.06 15.34 -8.58
C VAL A 8 7.57 15.72 -7.19
N ALA A 9 6.29 16.09 -7.02
CA ALA A 9 5.78 16.39 -5.69
C ALA A 9 5.71 15.10 -4.85
N PRO A 10 5.96 15.15 -3.53
CA PRO A 10 5.89 13.96 -2.68
C PRO A 10 4.55 13.21 -2.77
N GLY A 11 3.43 13.94 -2.84
CA GLY A 11 2.10 13.33 -3.00
C GLY A 11 1.92 12.58 -4.31
N ASP A 12 2.52 13.04 -5.41
CA ASP A 12 2.47 12.34 -6.69
C ASP A 12 3.30 11.04 -6.65
N ILE A 13 4.41 11.06 -5.91
CA ILE A 13 5.24 9.86 -5.69
C ILE A 13 4.46 8.82 -4.87
N GLU A 14 3.80 9.26 -3.80
CA GLU A 14 2.97 8.39 -2.97
C GLU A 14 1.79 7.82 -3.76
N ALA A 15 1.06 8.65 -4.50
CA ALA A 15 -0.06 8.21 -5.35
C ALA A 15 0.39 7.13 -6.34
N ARG A 16 1.52 7.36 -7.04
CA ARG A 16 2.11 6.37 -7.94
C ARG A 16 2.54 5.10 -7.20
N SER A 17 3.06 5.19 -5.99
CA SER A 17 3.38 4.02 -5.17
C SER A 17 2.12 3.22 -4.85
N MET A 18 1.01 3.87 -4.50
CA MET A 18 -0.25 3.20 -4.17
C MET A 18 -0.87 2.53 -5.41
N GLU A 19 -0.74 3.14 -6.58
CA GLU A 19 -1.13 2.54 -7.86
C GLU A 19 -0.32 1.28 -8.16
N LEU A 20 1.01 1.34 -8.01
CA LEU A 20 1.89 0.20 -8.23
C LEU A 20 1.62 -0.94 -7.24
N ILE A 21 1.45 -0.64 -5.95
CA ILE A 21 1.08 -1.63 -4.94
C ILE A 21 -0.27 -2.26 -5.29
N THR A 22 -1.24 -1.47 -5.74
CA THR A 22 -2.56 -1.99 -6.15
C THR A 22 -2.43 -2.91 -7.36
N ALA A 23 -1.62 -2.55 -8.35
CA ALA A 23 -1.40 -3.37 -9.54
C ALA A 23 -0.72 -4.71 -9.19
N GLU A 24 0.28 -4.69 -8.31
CA GLU A 24 1.00 -5.89 -7.87
C GLU A 24 0.14 -6.81 -7.00
N LEU A 25 -0.78 -6.25 -6.19
CA LEU A 25 -1.78 -7.04 -5.44
C LEU A 25 -2.77 -7.77 -6.36
N GLY A 26 -2.89 -7.37 -7.62
CA GLY A 26 -3.70 -8.05 -8.63
C GLY A 26 -5.16 -8.20 -8.23
N GLU A 27 -5.70 -9.41 -8.32
CA GLU A 27 -7.11 -9.72 -8.04
C GLU A 27 -7.42 -9.94 -6.55
N ARG A 28 -6.43 -9.75 -5.65
CA ARG A 28 -6.63 -9.89 -4.21
C ARG A 28 -7.67 -8.88 -3.73
N THR A 29 -8.62 -9.35 -2.93
CA THR A 29 -9.67 -8.53 -2.33
C THR A 29 -9.57 -8.56 -0.81
N PHE A 30 -9.85 -7.42 -0.19
CA PHE A 30 -9.85 -7.23 1.25
C PHE A 30 -11.17 -6.54 1.64
N PRO A 31 -11.63 -6.68 2.90
CA PRO A 31 -12.69 -5.84 3.43
C PRO A 31 -12.37 -4.35 3.17
N ALA A 32 -13.40 -3.58 2.83
CA ALA A 32 -13.23 -2.19 2.38
C ALA A 32 -12.51 -1.33 3.42
N GLU A 33 -12.76 -1.54 4.72
CA GLU A 33 -12.09 -0.81 5.79
C GLU A 33 -10.63 -1.25 6.02
N GLN A 34 -10.25 -2.46 5.62
CA GLN A 34 -8.89 -3.01 5.80
C GLN A 34 -7.97 -2.75 4.60
N ALA A 35 -8.53 -2.69 3.38
CA ALA A 35 -7.79 -2.48 2.14
C ALA A 35 -6.81 -1.29 2.16
N PRO A 36 -7.17 -0.08 2.62
CA PRO A 36 -6.22 1.03 2.69
C PRO A 36 -5.11 0.79 3.72
N ILE A 37 -5.38 0.04 4.79
CA ILE A 37 -4.41 -0.27 5.85
C ILE A 37 -3.36 -1.25 5.32
N VAL A 38 -3.79 -2.33 4.67
CA VAL A 38 -2.89 -3.31 4.03
C VAL A 38 -1.93 -2.60 3.08
N LYS A 39 -2.45 -1.74 2.18
CA LYS A 39 -1.62 -0.98 1.24
C LYS A 39 -0.62 -0.05 1.92
N ARG A 40 -1.01 0.60 3.02
CA ARG A 40 -0.11 1.49 3.78
C ARG A 40 1.00 0.73 4.51
N VAL A 41 0.70 -0.46 5.03
CA VAL A 41 1.73 -1.33 5.63
C VAL A 41 2.75 -1.70 4.56
N ILE A 42 2.31 -2.22 3.42
CA ILE A 42 3.18 -2.56 2.28
C ILE A 42 3.96 -1.34 1.79
N HIS A 43 3.35 -0.15 1.71
CA HIS A 43 4.05 1.07 1.29
C HIS A 43 5.21 1.43 2.22
N THR A 44 5.03 1.23 3.53
CA THR A 44 6.04 1.56 4.53
C THR A 44 7.16 0.53 4.57
N THR A 45 6.86 -0.74 4.31
CA THR A 45 7.80 -1.86 4.45
C THR A 45 8.39 -2.35 3.13
N ALA A 46 7.78 -2.00 2.00
CA ALA A 46 7.99 -2.59 0.68
C ALA A 46 7.83 -4.12 0.64
N ASP A 47 7.07 -4.69 1.58
CA ASP A 47 6.90 -6.13 1.78
C ASP A 47 5.45 -6.55 1.51
N PHE A 48 5.26 -7.32 0.43
CA PHE A 48 3.94 -7.80 0.01
C PHE A 48 3.45 -9.01 0.81
N ASP A 49 4.28 -9.66 1.64
CA ASP A 49 3.85 -10.78 2.48
C ASP A 49 2.79 -10.34 3.50
N TYR A 50 2.69 -9.04 3.80
CA TYR A 50 1.60 -8.48 4.61
C TYR A 50 0.22 -8.57 3.96
N ALA A 51 0.13 -8.82 2.65
CA ALA A 51 -1.14 -9.13 2.00
C ALA A 51 -1.72 -10.47 2.47
N ASP A 52 -0.87 -11.37 2.98
CA ASP A 52 -1.25 -12.71 3.44
C ASP A 52 -1.20 -12.84 4.96
N ASN A 53 -0.22 -12.19 5.60
CA ASN A 53 0.10 -12.42 7.01
C ASN A 53 -0.43 -11.34 7.97
N LEU A 54 -1.00 -10.25 7.46
CA LEU A 54 -1.58 -9.20 8.30
C LEU A 54 -2.95 -9.64 8.84
N VAL A 55 -3.04 -9.86 10.15
CA VAL A 55 -4.28 -10.28 10.82
C VAL A 55 -4.88 -9.13 11.61
N PHE A 56 -6.18 -8.90 11.41
CA PHE A 56 -6.96 -7.94 12.16
C PHE A 56 -7.77 -8.68 13.24
N SER A 57 -7.69 -8.24 14.48
CA SER A 57 -8.63 -8.68 15.52
C SER A 57 -10.05 -8.25 15.14
N ALA A 58 -11.05 -8.95 15.68
CA ALA A 58 -12.45 -8.59 15.45
C ALA A 58 -12.71 -7.13 15.82
N ASN A 59 -13.35 -6.39 14.91
CA ASN A 59 -13.70 -4.97 15.02
C ASN A 59 -12.51 -4.02 15.27
N ALA A 60 -11.28 -4.42 14.95
CA ALA A 60 -10.09 -3.63 15.25
C ALA A 60 -10.06 -2.29 14.51
N VAL A 61 -10.63 -2.22 13.30
CA VAL A 61 -10.65 -0.99 12.49
C VAL A 61 -11.68 0.00 13.03
N GLU A 62 -12.83 -0.49 13.48
CA GLU A 62 -13.92 0.31 14.03
C GLU A 62 -13.64 0.79 15.46
N ALA A 63 -12.86 0.03 16.21
CA ALA A 63 -12.54 0.34 17.61
C ALA A 63 -11.37 1.32 17.80
N GLY A 64 -10.56 1.55 16.76
CA GLY A 64 -9.37 2.42 16.79
C GLY A 64 -9.66 3.84 16.36
#